data_AF-A0A939ZL93-F1
#
_entry.id   AF-A0A939ZL93-F1
#
_cell.length_a   1.000
_cell.length_b   1.000
_cell.length_c   1.000
_cell.angle_alpha   90.00
_cell.angle_beta   90.00
_cell.angle_gamma   90.00
#
_symmetry.space_group_name_H-M   'P 1'
#
loop_
_entity.id
_entity.type
_entity.pdbx_description
1 polymer ?
#
loop_
_entity_poly.entity_id
_entity_poly.type
_entity_poly.pdbx_seq_one_letter_code
_entity_poly.pdbx_strand_id
1 'polypeptide(L)'
;MVRLIKDNKQVELGKLSNLYPLCSYLVKIDDISSTEGTVLAVSDSVDTDNEIADMMHEYLNKNILCFIGGDHVHDGVKHVIGSLR
;
A
#
# COMPACT_ATOMS: atom_id res chain seq x y z
N MET A 1 -13.11 -2.35 10.73
CA MET A 1 -14.03 -1.51 9.94
C MET A 1 -13.14 -0.68 9.07
N VAL A 2 -12.90 -1.18 7.86
CA VAL A 2 -11.86 -0.65 6.96
C VAL A 2 -12.17 0.77 6.60
N ARG A 3 -11.35 1.67 7.12
CA ARG A 3 -11.32 3.04 6.63
C ARG A 3 -10.55 2.99 5.33
N LEU A 4 -11.29 2.84 4.23
CA LEU A 4 -10.83 3.18 2.89
C LEU A 4 -10.47 4.67 2.90
N ILE A 5 -9.27 5.02 3.37
CA ILE A 5 -8.84 6.41 3.40
C ILE A 5 -8.44 6.76 1.97
N LYS A 6 -9.41 7.21 1.17
CA LYS A 6 -9.16 7.95 -0.07
C LYS A 6 -8.61 9.34 0.25
N ASP A 7 -7.59 9.43 1.09
CA ASP A 7 -7.02 10.73 1.45
C ASP A 7 -6.14 11.28 0.33
N ASN A 8 -5.73 10.44 -0.64
CA ASN A 8 -4.67 10.76 -1.60
C ASN A 8 -3.49 11.47 -0.90
N LYS A 9 -3.23 11.09 0.36
CA LYS A 9 -2.29 11.79 1.20
C LYS A 9 -0.90 11.37 0.77
N GLN A 10 -0.09 12.35 0.46
CA GLN A 10 1.32 12.16 0.21
C GLN A 10 2.02 11.89 1.54
N VAL A 11 2.78 10.81 1.60
CA VAL A 11 3.52 10.38 2.79
C VAL A 11 4.91 9.90 2.37
N GLU A 12 5.88 10.10 3.25
CA GLU A 12 7.18 9.43 3.11
C GLU A 12 7.01 7.92 3.30
N LEU A 13 7.54 7.14 2.36
CA LEU A 13 7.40 5.68 2.36
C LEU A 13 8.02 5.05 3.62
N GLY A 14 9.13 5.60 4.11
CA GLY A 14 9.79 5.16 5.34
C GLY A 14 8.98 5.41 6.63
N LYS A 15 7.92 6.22 6.59
CA LYS A 15 7.05 6.51 7.74
C LYS A 15 5.78 5.66 7.76
N LEU A 16 5.48 4.92 6.68
CA LEU A 16 4.22 4.19 6.52
C LEU A 16 3.97 3.19 7.66
N SER A 17 4.97 2.41 8.06
CA SER A 17 4.85 1.45 9.16
C SER A 17 4.52 2.10 10.50
N ASN A 18 4.97 3.34 10.71
CA ASN A 18 4.69 4.09 11.93
C ASN A 18 3.31 4.77 11.89
N LEU A 19 2.87 5.20 10.69
CA LEU A 19 1.57 5.85 10.48
C LEU A 19 0.42 4.83 10.48
N TYR A 20 0.65 3.64 9.94
CA TYR A 20 -0.33 2.57 9.78
C TYR A 20 0.23 1.26 10.36
N PRO A 21 0.42 1.19 11.69
CA PRO A 21 0.92 -0.02 12.32
C PRO A 21 -0.07 -1.17 12.15
N LEU A 22 0.44 -2.38 11.92
CA LEU A 22 -0.36 -3.60 11.75
C LEU A 22 -1.37 -3.54 10.59
N CYS A 23 -1.21 -2.62 9.64
CA CYS A 23 -2.10 -2.47 8.49
C CYS A 23 -1.38 -2.86 7.19
N SER A 24 -2.14 -3.37 6.23
CA SER A 24 -1.76 -3.45 4.83
C SER A 24 -2.10 -2.12 4.13
N TYR A 25 -1.26 -1.63 3.23
CA TYR A 25 -1.50 -0.36 2.54
C TYR A 25 -1.12 -0.45 1.07
N LEU A 26 -1.91 0.20 0.21
CA LEU A 26 -1.62 0.42 -1.20
C LEU A 26 -1.14 1.84 -1.40
N VAL A 27 0.05 1.98 -1.97
CA VAL A 27 0.66 3.30 -2.21
C VAL A 27 1.00 3.44 -3.68
N LYS A 28 0.58 4.55 -4.28
CA LYS A 28 1.03 5.00 -5.61
C LYS A 28 2.33 5.77 -5.47
N ILE A 29 3.28 5.47 -6.34
CA ILE A 29 4.53 6.21 -6.45
C ILE A 29 4.61 6.75 -7.89
N ASP A 30 5.03 8.00 -8.06
CA ASP A 30 5.15 8.60 -9.39
C ASP A 30 6.50 8.26 -10.07
N ASP A 31 7.56 8.04 -9.31
CA ASP A 31 8.89 7.67 -9.80
C ASP A 31 9.61 6.69 -8.86
N ILE A 32 10.40 5.76 -9.39
CA ILE A 32 11.09 4.72 -8.61
C ILE A 32 12.13 5.29 -7.62
N SER A 33 12.64 6.49 -7.86
CA SER A 33 13.57 7.19 -6.96
C SER A 33 12.87 8.01 -5.87
N SER A 34 11.53 8.09 -5.92
CA SER A 34 10.75 8.86 -4.96
C SER A 34 10.78 8.19 -3.58
N THR A 35 11.06 9.00 -2.55
CA THR A 35 10.93 8.61 -1.15
C THR A 35 9.53 8.86 -0.60
N GLU A 36 8.63 9.40 -1.44
CA GLU A 36 7.25 9.72 -1.11
C GLU A 36 6.27 9.01 -2.04
N GLY A 37 5.07 8.74 -1.53
CA GLY A 37 3.98 8.18 -2.30
C GLY A 37 2.62 8.60 -1.79
N THR A 38 1.61 8.39 -2.61
CA THR A 38 0.22 8.67 -2.31
C THR A 38 -0.44 7.42 -1.74
N VAL A 39 -0.94 7.48 -0.50
CA VAL A 39 -1.71 6.38 0.08
C VAL A 39 -3.08 6.32 -0.59
N LEU A 40 -3.37 5.18 -1.21
CA LEU A 40 -4.62 4.92 -1.93
C LEU A 40 -5.61 4.11 -1.09
N ALA A 41 -5.10 3.18 -0.27
CA ALA A 41 -5.91 2.34 0.60
C ALA A 41 -5.10 1.87 1.81
N VAL A 42 -5.78 1.61 2.91
CA VAL A 42 -5.25 1.01 4.14
C VAL A 42 -6.27 -0.02 4.64
N SER A 43 -5.80 -1.20 5.02
CA SER A 43 -6.57 -2.34 5.50
C SER A 43 -6.02 -2.78 6.85
N ASP A 44 -6.91 -3.03 7.80
CA ASP A 44 -6.60 -3.50 9.15
C ASP A 44 -7.00 -4.98 9.36
N SER A 45 -7.35 -5.71 8.29
CA SER A 45 -7.81 -7.09 8.39
C SER A 45 -7.53 -7.92 7.14
N VAL A 46 -7.36 -9.24 7.31
CA VAL A 46 -7.14 -10.18 6.20
C VAL A 46 -8.32 -10.20 5.22
N ASP A 47 -9.55 -10.03 5.72
CA ASP A 47 -10.77 -10.02 4.90
C ASP A 47 -10.74 -8.92 3.84
N THR A 48 -10.05 -7.82 4.12
CA THR A 48 -9.99 -6.62 3.29
C THR A 48 -8.67 -6.42 2.56
N ASP A 49 -7.70 -7.29 2.79
CA ASP A 49 -6.47 -7.35 1.99
C ASP A 49 -6.76 -7.79 0.54
N ASN A 50 -7.80 -8.60 0.34
CA ASN A 50 -8.29 -8.95 -1.00
C ASN A 50 -8.79 -7.71 -1.77
N GLU A 51 -9.47 -6.78 -1.09
CA GLU A 51 -9.93 -5.53 -1.72
C GLU A 51 -8.74 -4.65 -2.14
N ILE A 52 -7.68 -4.61 -1.32
CA ILE A 52 -6.43 -3.92 -1.66
C ILE A 52 -5.76 -4.54 -2.89
N ALA A 53 -5.74 -5.87 -2.99
CA ALA A 53 -5.16 -6.57 -4.13
C ALA A 53 -5.94 -6.29 -5.43
N ASP A 54 -7.27 -6.31 -5.37
CA ASP A 54 -8.13 -5.97 -6.51
C ASP A 54 -7.89 -4.53 -6.98
N MET A 55 -7.75 -3.58 -6.04
CA MET A 55 -7.38 -2.20 -6.36
C MET A 55 -6.01 -2.13 -7.04
N MET A 56 -5.01 -2.85 -6.53
CA MET A 56 -3.67 -2.89 -7.14
C MET A 56 -3.73 -3.34 -8.60
N HIS A 57 -4.50 -4.38 -8.92
CA HIS A 57 -4.70 -4.84 -10.29
C HIS A 57 -5.31 -3.76 -11.19
N GLU A 58 -6.27 -2.98 -10.69
CA GLU A 58 -6.85 -1.85 -11.42
C GLU A 58 -5.79 -0.77 -11.73
N TYR A 59 -4.90 -0.46 -10.77
CA TYR A 59 -3.85 0.55 -10.95
C TYR A 59 -2.72 0.08 -11.87
N LEU A 60 -2.35 -1.20 -11.83
CA LEU A 60 -1.35 -1.77 -12.75
C LEU A 60 -1.81 -1.66 -14.21
N ASN A 61 -3.11 -1.85 -14.48
CA ASN A 61 -3.69 -1.65 -15.81
C ASN A 61 -3.57 -0.20 -16.32
N LYS A 62 -3.36 0.77 -15.41
CA LYS A 62 -3.19 2.20 -15.73
C LYS A 62 -1.72 2.60 -15.88
N ASN A 63 -0.77 1.65 -15.89
CA ASN A 63 0.68 1.89 -15.90
C ASN A 63 1.14 2.78 -14.73
N ILE A 64 0.54 2.58 -13.56
CA ILE A 64 0.91 3.30 -12.33
C ILE A 64 1.80 2.39 -11.48
N LEU A 65 2.91 2.94 -10.98
CA LEU A 65 3.77 2.22 -10.03
C LEU A 65 3.09 2.20 -8.66
N CYS A 66 2.87 1.00 -8.13
CA CYS A 66 2.27 0.81 -6.82
C CYS A 66 2.87 -0.38 -6.08
N PHE A 67 2.82 -0.35 -4.75
CA PHE A 67 3.25 -1.47 -3.92
C PHE A 67 2.29 -1.69 -2.76
N ILE A 68 2.29 -2.93 -2.25
CA ILE A 68 1.59 -3.31 -1.02
C ILE A 68 2.64 -3.57 0.06
N GLY A 69 2.50 -2.90 1.19
CA GLY A 69 3.29 -3.16 2.39
C GLY A 69 2.38 -3.31 3.60
N GLY A 70 2.78 -4.11 4.59
CA GLY A 70 2.00 -4.29 5.81
C GLY A 70 2.36 -5.54 6.60
N ASP A 71 2.09 -5.48 7.90
CA ASP A 71 2.47 -6.54 8.86
C ASP A 71 1.58 -7.79 8.73
N HIS A 72 0.34 -7.62 8.26
CA HIS A 72 -0.57 -8.75 8.00
C HIS A 72 -0.16 -9.59 6.80
N VAL A 73 0.75 -9.07 5.97
CA VAL A 73 1.17 -9.79 4.78
C VAL A 73 2.07 -10.98 5.14
N HIS A 74 2.89 -10.93 6.21
CA HIS A 74 3.82 -12.03 6.58
C HIS A 74 4.22 -11.99 8.08
N ASP A 75 3.33 -12.38 9.00
CA ASP A 75 3.61 -12.78 10.41
C ASP A 75 4.89 -12.18 11.05
N GLY A 76 5.01 -10.84 11.05
CA GLY A 76 6.09 -10.09 11.69
C GLY A 76 7.50 -10.25 11.11
N VAL A 77 7.71 -10.84 9.93
CA VAL A 77 9.06 -10.98 9.34
C VAL A 77 9.10 -10.45 7.92
N LYS A 78 9.34 -9.12 7.85
CA LYS A 78 9.95 -8.38 6.73
C LYS A 78 9.58 -8.88 5.33
N HIS A 79 8.58 -8.36 4.62
CA HIS A 79 8.66 -8.35 3.14
C HIS A 79 7.82 -7.24 2.49
N VAL A 80 8.52 -6.48 1.64
CA VAL A 80 7.99 -5.58 0.61
C VAL A 80 7.63 -6.46 -0.59
N ILE A 81 6.38 -6.39 -1.06
CA ILE A 81 5.99 -7.01 -2.34
C ILE A 81 5.90 -5.89 -3.38
N GLY A 82 6.90 -5.86 -4.26
CA GLY A 82 6.94 -4.96 -5.40
C GLY A 82 6.24 -5.56 -6.62
N SER A 83 5.64 -4.70 -7.45
CA SER A 83 5.36 -5.00 -8.84
C SER A 83 5.94 -3.88 -9.72
N LEU A 84 6.98 -4.24 -10.47
CA LEU A 84 7.56 -3.43 -11.53
C LEU A 84 6.84 -3.73 -12.85
N ARG A 85 6.65 -2.71 -13.69
CA ARG A 85 6.74 -2.89 -15.14
C ARG A 85 7.61 -1.80 -15.73
#